data_AF-A0A9W4GZ87-F1
#
_entry.id   AF-A0A9W4GZ87-F1
#
_cell.length_a   1.000
_cell.length_b   1.000
_cell.length_c   1.000
_cell.angle_alpha   90.00
_cell.angle_beta   90.00
_cell.angle_gamma   90.00
#
_symmetry.space_group_name_H-M   'P 1'
#
loop_
_entity.id
_entity.type
_entity.pdbx_description
1 polymer ?
#
loop_
_entity_poly.entity_id
_entity_poly.type
_entity_poly.pdbx_seq_one_letter_code
_entity_poly.pdbx_strand_id
1 'polypeptide(L)' 'MVTMNSALPDRFLTPPDLADLLGVPLETIYQWRRKHTGPRGFRVGRHLRYDPEEVRRWIAGLMGEVA' A
#
# COMPACT_ATOMS: atom_id res chain seq x y z
N MET A 1 -25.30 11.15 4.58
CA MET A 1 -23.95 11.71 4.41
C MET A 1 -23.12 11.22 5.58
N VAL A 2 -22.30 10.17 5.38
CA VAL A 2 -21.50 9.59 6.48
C VAL A 2 -20.17 10.32 6.52
N THR A 3 -19.94 11.06 7.60
CA THR A 3 -18.68 11.77 7.86
C THR A 3 -17.54 10.76 7.94
N MET A 4 -16.52 10.98 7.13
CA MET A 4 -15.32 10.16 7.05
C MET A 4 -14.64 10.07 8.41
N ASN A 5 -14.44 8.85 8.90
CA ASN A 5 -13.62 8.58 10.07
C ASN A 5 -12.17 8.90 9.71
N SER A 6 -11.73 10.15 9.92
CA SER A 6 -10.34 10.59 9.80
C SER A 6 -9.48 10.08 10.97
N ALA A 7 -9.67 8.82 11.38
CA ALA A 7 -8.71 8.17 12.25
C ALA A 7 -7.61 7.64 11.32
N LEU A 8 -6.47 8.32 11.32
CA LEU A 8 -5.25 7.76 10.73
C LEU A 8 -5.14 6.31 11.23
N PRO A 9 -4.90 5.33 10.35
CA PRO A 9 -4.85 3.94 10.76
C PRO A 9 -3.82 3.77 11.88
N ASP A 10 -4.20 3.00 12.91
CA ASP A 10 -3.40 2.74 14.11
C ASP A 10 -1.99 2.23 13.75
N ARG A 11 -1.85 1.61 12.56
CA ARG A 11 -0.58 1.12 12.04
C ARG A 11 -0.45 1.36 10.53
N PHE A 12 0.57 2.14 10.15
CA PHE A 12 1.02 2.23 8.76
C PHE A 12 1.95 1.07 8.41
N LEU A 13 1.66 0.42 7.28
CA LEU A 13 2.45 -0.68 6.75
C LEU A 13 3.81 -0.15 6.28
N THR A 14 4.86 -0.91 6.55
CA THR A 14 6.20 -0.64 6.03
C THR A 14 6.42 -1.48 4.77
N PRO A 15 7.42 -1.16 3.92
CA PRO A 15 7.77 -2.00 2.79
C PRO A 15 7.93 -3.50 3.12
N PRO A 16 8.63 -3.91 4.22
CA PRO A 16 8.71 -5.32 4.59
C PRO A 16 7.38 -5.89 5.10
N ASP A 17 6.56 -5.10 5.80
CA ASP A 17 5.23 -5.53 6.27
C ASP A 17 4.27 -5.74 5.08
N LEU A 18 4.35 -4.88 4.05
CA LEU A 18 3.64 -5.04 2.79
C LEU A 18 4.11 -6.27 1.99
N ALA A 19 5.42 -6.52 1.99
CA ALA A 19 6.02 -7.69 1.35
C ALA A 19 5.53 -8.99 2.01
N ASP A 20 5.52 -9.04 3.34
CA ASP A 20 5.01 -10.15 4.14
C ASP A 20 3.51 -10.38 3.91
N LEU A 21 2.72 -9.30 3.96
CA LEU A 21 1.26 -9.34 3.75
C LEU A 21 0.85 -9.87 2.37
N LEU A 22 1.61 -9.52 1.33
CA LEU A 22 1.36 -9.96 -0.04
C LEU A 22 2.09 -11.28 -0.38
N GLY A 23 2.97 -11.76 0.50
CA GLY A 23 3.84 -12.90 0.23
C GLY A 23 4.82 -12.66 -0.94
N VAL A 24 5.17 -11.41 -1.23
CA VAL A 24 6.09 -11.04 -2.32
C VAL A 24 7.43 -10.60 -1.76
N PRO A 25 8.55 -10.79 -2.48
CA PRO A 25 9.84 -10.31 -2.01
C PRO A 25 9.86 -8.78 -1.92
N LEU A 26 10.60 -8.25 -0.94
CA LEU A 26 10.76 -6.81 -0.73
C LEU A 26 11.29 -6.07 -1.98
N GLU A 27 12.11 -6.75 -2.78
CA GLU A 27 12.58 -6.24 -4.07
C GLU A 27 11.42 -5.93 -5.03
N THR A 28 10.36 -6.72 -5.03
CA THR A 28 9.15 -6.46 -5.84
C THR A 28 8.47 -5.16 -5.40
N ILE A 29 8.41 -4.88 -4.09
CA ILE A 29 7.90 -3.62 -3.57
C ILE A 29 8.75 -2.44 -4.06
N TYR A 30 10.08 -2.57 -4.05
CA TYR A 30 10.98 -1.56 -4.61
C TYR A 30 10.83 -1.41 -6.13
N GLN A 31 10.58 -2.51 -6.86
CA GLN A 31 10.30 -2.47 -8.29
C GLN A 31 9.01 -1.73 -8.59
N TRP A 32 7.93 -1.96 -7.84
CA TRP A 32 6.68 -1.21 -7.99
C TRP A 32 6.88 0.28 -7.77
N ARG A 33 7.76 0.66 -6.83
CA ARG A 33 8.12 2.06 -6.62
C ARG A 33 8.85 2.65 -7.84
N ARG A 34 9.75 1.90 -8.46
CA ARG A 34 10.47 2.32 -9.68
C ARG A 34 9.54 2.39 -10.90
N LYS A 35 8.60 1.46 -11.01
CA LYS A 35 7.65 1.37 -12.13
C LYS A 35 6.40 2.24 -11.93
N HIS A 36 6.24 2.85 -10.76
CA HIS A 36 5.03 3.58 -10.36
C HIS A 36 3.74 2.72 -10.40
N THR A 37 3.88 1.39 -10.37
CA THR A 37 2.80 0.39 -10.46
C THR A 37 2.55 -0.27 -9.10
N GLY A 38 2.41 0.53 -8.05
CA GLY A 38 2.28 0.05 -6.68
C GLY A 38 1.23 0.79 -5.87
N PRO A 39 0.90 0.31 -4.67
CA PRO A 39 -0.02 0.98 -3.79
C PRO A 39 0.51 2.37 -3.42
N ARG A 40 -0.41 3.32 -3.20
CA ARG A 40 -0.04 4.69 -2.81
C ARG A 40 0.63 4.67 -1.44
N GLY A 41 1.96 4.75 -1.46
CA GLY A 41 2.79 4.93 -0.28
C GLY A 41 3.16 6.40 -0.10
N PHE A 42 3.06 6.89 1.12
CA PHE A 42 3.50 8.23 1.49
C PHE A 42 4.87 8.18 2.16
N ARG A 43 5.69 9.19 1.89
CA ARG A 43 7.04 9.29 2.46
C ARG A 43 6.96 10.06 3.78
N VAL A 44 7.25 9.38 4.89
CA VAL A 44 7.38 10.00 6.22
C VAL A 44 8.86 10.19 6.51
N GLY A 45 9.40 11.35 6.10
CA GLY A 45 10.82 11.65 6.21
C GLY A 45 11.69 10.68 5.38
N ARG A 46 12.46 9.82 6.06
CA ARG A 46 13.27 8.76 5.40
C ARG A 46 12.55 7.43 5.24
N HIS A 47 11.41 7.24 5.90
CA HIS A 47 10.71 5.95 5.91
C HIS A 47 9.53 5.99 4.95
N LEU A 48 9.43 4.97 4.10
CA LEU A 48 8.26 4.76 3.28
C LEU A 48 7.17 4.10 4.12
N ARG A 49 5.96 4.66 4.08
CA ARG A 49 4.80 4.11 4.77
C ARG A 49 3.67 3.93 3.77
N TYR A 50 2.94 2.85 3.94
CA TYR A 50 1.77 2.53 3.15
C TYR A 50 0.55 2.51 4.06
N ASP A 51 -0.53 3.08 3.57
CA ASP A 51 -1.80 3.03 4.27
C ASP A 51 -2.47 1.67 3.96
N PRO A 52 -2.87 0.89 4.99
CA PRO A 52 -3.52 -0.40 4.76
C PRO A 52 -4.83 -0.27 3.99
N GLU A 53 -5.56 0.84 4.12
CA GLU A 53 -6.79 1.08 3.34
C GLU A 53 -6.51 1.40 1.87
N GLU A 54 -5.41 2.10 1.57
CA GLU A 54 -4.99 2.33 0.18
C GLU A 54 -4.44 1.05 -0.44
N VAL A 55 -3.69 0.24 0.31
CA VAL A 55 -3.16 -1.05 -0.16
C VAL A 55 -4.31 -1.98 -0.53
N ARG A 56 -5.32 -2.14 0.34
CA ARG A 56 -6.50 -2.97 -0.01
C ARG A 56 -7.25 -2.45 -1.24
N ARG A 57 -7.37 -1.13 -1.40
CA ARG A 57 -8.05 -0.51 -2.57
C ARG A 57 -7.27 -0.78 -3.85
N TRP A 58 -5.94 -0.67 -3.78
CA TRP A 58 -5.06 -0.97 -4.89
C TRP A 58 -5.15 -2.45 -5.29
N ILE A 59 -5.11 -3.38 -4.32
CA ILE A 59 -5.29 -4.82 -4.57
C ILE A 59 -6.66 -5.08 -5.18
N ALA A 60 -7.74 -4.49 -4.64
CA ALA A 60 -9.08 -4.63 -5.19
C ALA A 60 -9.18 -4.11 -6.65
N GLY A 61 -8.46 -3.04 -6.98
CA GLY A 61 -8.34 -2.53 -8.35
C GLY A 61 -7.60 -3.48 -9.29
N LEU A 62 -6.50 -4.10 -8.83
CA LEU A 62 -5.77 -5.11 -9.60
C LEU A 62 -6.61 -6.37 -9.84
N MET A 63 -7.33 -6.84 -8.82
CA MET A 63 -8.23 -7.99 -8.94
C MET A 63 -9.45 -7.69 -9.84
N GLY A 64 -9.72 -6.41 -10.12
CA GLY A 64 -10.77 -5.95 -11.03
C GLY A 64 -10.31 -5.76 -12.49
N GLU A 65 -9.03 -5.92 -12.80
CA GLU A 65 -8.50 -5.87 -14.17
C GLU A 65 -8.10 -7.28 -14.65
N VAL A 66 -9.05 -8.20 -14.60
CA VAL A 66 -9.06 -9.47 -15.34
C VAL A 66 -10.50 -9.79 -15.76
N ALA A 67 -11.07 -8.93 -16.62
CA ALA A 67 -12.30 -9.20 -17.36
C ALA A 67 -12.24 -8.54 -18.73
#